data_AF-A0AAN0LVS1-F1
#
_entry.id   AF-A0AAN0LVS1-F1
#
_cell.length_a   1.000
_cell.length_b   1.000
_cell.length_c   1.000
_cell.angle_alpha   90.00
_cell.angle_beta   90.00
_cell.angle_gamma   90.00
#
_symmetry.space_group_name_H-M   'P 1'
#
loop_
_entity.id
_entity.type
_entity.pdbx_description
1 polymer ?
#
loop_
_entity_poly.entity_id
_entity_poly.type
_entity_poly.pdbx_seq_one_letter_code
_entity_poly.pdbx_strand_id
1 'polypeptide(L)'
;MNTTTLEQKTLFNLKDSYAQDRPYIMEFQDDLLMIGTIPYYKELGGVLALYHPETGEKEVYRNVVENQSIVGLAKYGNLIFGSTTIRGGLDAPTSEMATKPVIFVWDIAKKEKVKEIEIPFESIQRNTNDQWSDFR
;
A
#
# COMPACT_ATOMS: atom_id res chain seq x y z
N MET A 1 14.16 5.69 -17.12
CA MET A 1 15.38 5.27 -17.85
C MET A 1 15.51 6.18 -19.04
N ASN A 2 16.64 6.87 -19.19
CA ASN A 2 16.89 7.58 -20.44
C ASN A 2 17.03 6.52 -21.53
N THR A 3 16.08 6.46 -22.48
CA THR A 3 16.08 5.41 -23.52
C THR A 3 17.19 5.60 -24.56
N THR A 4 17.88 6.74 -24.53
CA THR A 4 19.03 7.06 -25.36
C THR A 4 20.35 6.74 -24.67
N THR A 5 20.53 7.13 -23.40
CA THR A 5 21.78 6.92 -22.64
C THR A 5 21.79 5.64 -21.80
N LEU A 6 20.63 5.00 -21.63
CA LEU A 6 20.37 3.89 -20.70
C LEU A 6 20.63 4.22 -19.23
N GLU A 7 20.90 5.48 -18.91
CA GLU A 7 21.16 5.91 -17.54
C GLU A 7 19.91 5.77 -16.68
N GLN A 8 20.13 5.24 -15.49
CA GLN A 8 19.13 5.13 -14.44
C GLN A 8 19.29 6.31 -13.48
N LYS A 9 18.17 6.93 -13.15
CA LYS A 9 18.09 8.00 -12.15
C LYS A 9 17.22 7.50 -11.01
N THR A 10 17.74 7.54 -9.80
CA THR A 10 16.93 7.35 -8.59
C THR A 10 16.03 8.55 -8.41
N LEU A 11 14.72 8.33 -8.34
CA LEU A 11 13.73 9.40 -8.11
C LEU A 11 13.62 9.71 -6.62
N PHE A 12 13.36 8.68 -5.81
CA PHE A 12 13.32 8.76 -4.36
C PHE A 12 13.44 7.35 -3.75
N ASN A 13 13.69 7.32 -2.45
CA ASN A 13 13.87 6.10 -1.65
C ASN A 13 12.85 6.12 -0.51
N LEU A 14 12.11 5.02 -0.34
CA LEU A 14 11.13 4.84 0.75
C LEU A 14 11.68 4.01 1.91
N LYS A 15 12.82 3.34 1.74
CA LYS A 15 13.45 2.48 2.74
C LYS A 15 14.12 3.28 3.85
N ASP A 16 15.00 4.20 3.49
CA ASP A 16 15.89 4.83 4.47
C ASP A 16 15.15 5.83 5.37
N SER A 17 14.15 6.52 4.81
CA SER A 17 13.37 7.53 5.55
C SER A 17 12.06 7.00 6.14
N TYR A 18 11.51 5.92 5.59
CA TYR A 18 10.18 5.43 5.98
C TYR A 18 10.14 3.93 6.29
N ALA A 19 11.28 3.24 6.31
CA ALA A 19 11.37 1.80 6.56
C ALA A 19 10.44 0.98 5.64
N GLN A 20 10.39 1.30 4.34
CA GLN A 20 9.60 0.56 3.35
C GLN A 20 10.46 -0.28 2.40
N ASP A 21 9.95 -1.41 1.95
CA ASP A 21 10.71 -2.37 1.14
C ASP A 21 9.99 -2.74 -0.15
N ARG A 22 8.69 -3.03 -0.04
CA ARG A 22 7.90 -3.62 -1.13
C ARG A 22 6.88 -2.58 -1.61
N PRO A 23 7.17 -1.78 -2.66
CA PRO A 23 6.13 -1.10 -3.41
C PRO A 23 5.24 -2.16 -4.04
N TYR A 24 4.14 -2.47 -3.37
CA TYR A 24 3.32 -3.65 -3.66
C TYR A 24 2.29 -3.33 -4.74
N ILE A 25 1.68 -2.14 -4.65
CA ILE A 25 0.74 -1.64 -5.64
C ILE A 25 1.21 -0.27 -6.12
N MET A 26 1.15 -0.05 -7.44
CA MET A 26 1.47 1.21 -8.07
C MET A 26 0.42 1.51 -9.12
N GLU A 27 -0.18 2.69 -9.05
CA GLU A 27 -1.20 3.15 -9.98
C GLU A 27 -0.84 4.54 -10.47
N PHE A 28 -0.92 4.77 -11.78
CA PHE A 28 -0.64 6.06 -12.39
C PHE A 28 -1.90 6.60 -13.07
N GLN A 29 -2.38 7.75 -12.61
CA GLN A 29 -3.57 8.40 -13.15
C GLN A 29 -3.49 9.91 -12.92
N ASP A 30 -3.91 10.72 -13.90
CA ASP A 30 -3.96 12.18 -13.79
C ASP A 30 -2.62 12.80 -13.35
N ASP A 31 -1.52 12.36 -13.96
CA ASP A 31 -0.14 12.80 -13.67
C ASP A 31 0.32 12.59 -12.22
N LEU A 32 -0.31 11.64 -11.53
CA LEU A 32 -0.01 11.23 -10.17
C LEU A 32 0.31 9.75 -10.11
N LEU A 33 1.54 9.42 -9.71
CA LEU A 33 1.93 8.06 -9.33
C LEU A 33 1.59 7.84 -7.86
N MET A 34 0.68 6.91 -7.61
CA MET A 34 0.26 6.48 -6.28
C MET A 34 0.91 5.13 -5.98
N ILE A 35 1.51 5.00 -4.80
CA ILE A 35 2.26 3.80 -4.40
C ILE A 35 1.79 3.37 -3.02
N GLY A 36 1.36 2.12 -2.93
CA GLY A 36 1.06 1.43 -1.67
C GLY A 36 2.15 0.42 -1.36
N THR A 37 2.58 0.36 -0.11
CA THR A 37 3.71 -0.50 0.28
C THR A 37 3.35 -1.52 1.36
N ILE A 38 4.18 -2.57 1.43
CA ILE A 38 4.40 -3.38 2.63
C ILE A 38 5.77 -2.97 3.21
N PRO A 39 5.86 -2.71 4.53
CA PRO A 39 7.05 -2.13 5.12
C PRO A 39 8.21 -3.14 5.23
N TYR A 40 9.36 -2.63 5.65
CA TYR A 40 10.59 -3.38 5.86
C TYR A 40 10.43 -4.38 7.00
N TYR A 41 11.43 -5.23 7.18
CA TYR A 41 11.45 -6.26 8.23
C TYR A 41 11.17 -5.65 9.60
N LYS A 42 10.40 -6.39 10.42
CA LYS A 42 10.00 -6.03 11.78
C LYS A 42 9.07 -4.82 11.92
N GLU A 43 8.65 -4.23 10.80
CA GLU A 43 7.78 -3.05 10.79
C GLU A 43 6.32 -3.40 10.47
N LEU A 44 5.41 -2.62 11.04
CA LEU A 44 4.00 -2.53 10.65
C LEU A 44 3.74 -1.16 10.00
N GLY A 45 2.62 -1.05 9.28
CA GLY A 45 2.22 0.20 8.64
C GLY A 45 2.97 0.47 7.33
N GLY A 46 2.28 0.20 6.22
CA GLY A 46 2.70 0.65 4.89
C GLY A 46 2.54 2.15 4.70
N VAL A 47 2.94 2.64 3.53
CA VAL A 47 2.78 4.04 3.15
C VAL A 47 1.90 4.19 1.93
N LEU A 48 1.17 5.31 1.88
CA LEU A 48 0.68 5.90 0.66
C LEU A 48 1.71 6.95 0.23
N ALA A 49 2.44 6.69 -0.84
CA ALA A 49 3.31 7.69 -1.46
C ALA A 49 2.66 8.22 -2.74
N LEU A 50 2.61 9.54 -2.86
CA LEU A 50 2.09 10.28 -4.00
C LEU A 50 3.27 10.99 -4.66
N TYR A 51 3.44 10.81 -5.97
CA TYR A 51 4.56 11.38 -6.71
C TYR A 51 4.09 11.98 -8.04
N HIS A 52 4.47 13.23 -8.30
CA HIS A 52 4.24 13.93 -9.57
C HIS A 52 5.49 13.83 -10.44
N PRO A 53 5.50 13.03 -11.52
CA PRO A 53 6.72 12.81 -12.31
C PRO A 53 7.27 14.06 -13.00
N GLU A 54 6.40 14.97 -13.42
CA GLU A 54 6.76 16.21 -14.12
C GLU A 54 7.50 17.20 -13.21
N THR A 55 7.01 17.40 -11.99
CA THR A 55 7.57 18.36 -11.03
C THR A 55 8.62 17.73 -10.11
N GLY A 56 8.57 16.41 -9.94
CA GLY A 56 9.36 15.67 -8.96
C GLY A 56 8.86 15.82 -7.52
N GLU A 57 7.71 16.48 -7.31
CA GLU A 57 7.10 16.61 -5.99
C GLU A 57 6.64 15.25 -5.47
N LYS A 58 6.87 15.01 -4.17
CA LYS A 58 6.45 13.78 -3.50
C LYS A 58 5.88 14.05 -2.13
N GLU A 59 4.89 13.26 -1.77
CA GLU A 59 4.28 13.22 -0.44
C GLU A 59 4.21 11.77 0.03
N VAL A 60 4.54 11.51 1.29
CA VAL A 60 4.57 10.16 1.85
C VAL A 60 3.84 10.15 3.17
N TYR A 61 2.80 9.34 3.27
CA TYR A 61 1.96 9.21 4.45
C TYR A 61 2.10 7.80 5.01
N ARG A 62 2.74 7.66 6.18
CA ARG A 62 2.71 6.41 6.95
C ARG A 62 1.38 6.31 7.70
N ASN A 63 1.00 5.08 8.04
CA ASN A 63 -0.13 4.80 8.91
C ASN A 63 -1.44 5.49 8.48
N VAL A 64 -1.66 5.58 7.16
CA VAL A 64 -2.97 5.98 6.61
C VAL A 64 -4.05 5.09 7.24
N VAL A 65 -3.76 3.80 7.37
CA VAL A 65 -4.43 2.89 8.30
C VAL A 65 -3.37 2.35 9.25
N GLU A 66 -3.59 2.50 10.55
CA GLU A 66 -2.62 2.14 11.59
C GLU A 66 -2.24 0.66 11.47
N ASN A 67 -0.93 0.37 11.51
CA ASN A 67 -0.35 -0.98 11.47
C ASN A 67 -0.69 -1.85 10.25
N GLN A 68 -1.32 -1.30 9.21
CA GLN A 68 -1.71 -2.06 8.02
C GLN A 68 -0.92 -1.64 6.79
N SER A 69 -0.65 -2.60 5.90
CA SER A 69 0.00 -2.35 4.62
C SER A 69 -1.04 -2.06 3.54
N ILE A 70 -0.64 -1.33 2.49
CA ILE A 70 -1.54 -0.94 1.39
C ILE A 70 -1.28 -1.85 0.19
N VAL A 71 -2.31 -2.55 -0.28
CA VAL A 71 -2.21 -3.58 -1.32
C VAL A 71 -3.14 -3.37 -2.51
N GLY A 72 -4.01 -2.36 -2.46
CA GLY A 72 -4.82 -1.92 -3.60
C GLY A 72 -5.01 -0.42 -3.56
N LEU A 73 -5.08 0.22 -4.73
CA LEU A 73 -5.31 1.64 -4.90
C LEU A 73 -6.23 1.87 -6.11
N ALA A 74 -7.12 2.85 -6.01
CA ALA A 74 -7.93 3.34 -7.12
C ALA A 74 -8.26 4.81 -6.91
N LYS A 75 -8.13 5.64 -7.95
CA LYS A 75 -8.41 7.08 -7.89
C LYS A 75 -9.73 7.42 -8.56
N TYR A 76 -10.54 8.24 -7.91
CA TYR A 76 -11.74 8.84 -8.49
C TYR A 76 -11.81 10.31 -8.12
N GLY A 77 -11.61 11.19 -9.10
CA GLY A 77 -11.50 12.63 -8.86
C GLY A 77 -10.38 12.95 -7.88
N ASN A 78 -10.74 13.58 -6.75
CA ASN A 78 -9.82 13.98 -5.68
C ASN A 78 -9.66 12.92 -4.57
N LEU A 79 -10.29 11.75 -4.73
CA LEU A 79 -10.26 10.67 -3.74
C LEU A 79 -9.41 9.50 -4.20
N ILE A 80 -8.67 8.93 -3.26
CA ILE A 80 -7.98 7.65 -3.43
C ILE A 80 -8.66 6.64 -2.50
N PHE A 81 -9.14 5.56 -3.08
CA PHE A 81 -9.64 4.39 -2.36
C PHE A 81 -8.49 3.40 -2.25
N GLY A 82 -8.19 2.94 -1.04
CA GLY A 82 -7.15 1.95 -0.83
C GLY A 82 -7.65 0.76 -0.03
N SER A 83 -7.20 -0.43 -0.40
CA SER A 83 -7.42 -1.66 0.37
C SER A 83 -6.15 -2.04 1.10
N THR A 84 -6.32 -2.63 2.28
CA THR A 84 -5.21 -2.99 3.15
C THR A 84 -5.05 -4.49 3.34
N THR A 85 -3.88 -4.88 3.83
CA THR A 85 -3.65 -6.17 4.48
C THR A 85 -3.16 -5.95 5.90
N ILE A 86 -3.55 -6.85 6.80
CA ILE A 86 -3.08 -6.84 8.20
C ILE A 86 -1.61 -7.25 8.35
N ARG A 87 -0.98 -7.70 7.27
CA ARG A 87 0.42 -8.14 7.27
C ARG A 87 1.35 -6.95 7.08
N GLY A 88 2.41 -6.91 7.90
CA GLY A 88 3.54 -6.00 7.72
C GLY A 88 4.74 -6.68 7.07
N GLY A 89 5.94 -6.21 7.40
CA GLY A 89 7.17 -6.87 6.99
C GLY A 89 7.35 -8.23 7.66
N LEU A 90 8.30 -9.01 7.16
CA LEU A 90 8.67 -10.27 7.80
C LEU A 90 9.17 -10.01 9.22
N ASP A 91 8.78 -10.88 10.17
CA ASP A 91 9.05 -10.76 11.60
C ASP A 91 8.46 -9.51 12.30
N ALA A 92 7.44 -8.88 11.72
CA ALA A 92 6.68 -7.82 12.38
C ALA A 92 5.96 -8.33 13.65
N PRO A 93 5.80 -7.48 14.69
CA PRO A 93 5.20 -7.86 15.97
C PRO A 93 3.75 -8.28 15.78
N THR A 94 3.47 -9.58 15.95
CA THR A 94 2.13 -10.14 15.72
C THR A 94 1.10 -9.63 16.74
N SER A 95 1.55 -9.19 17.93
CA SER A 95 0.70 -8.61 18.97
C SER A 95 0.09 -7.26 18.59
N GLU A 96 0.66 -6.56 17.60
CA GLU A 96 0.24 -5.23 17.16
C GLU A 96 -0.46 -5.25 15.78
N MET A 97 -0.54 -6.43 15.15
CA MET A 97 -1.23 -6.60 13.88
C MET A 97 -2.74 -6.38 14.03
N ALA A 98 -3.32 -5.66 13.09
CA ALA A 98 -4.77 -5.57 12.97
C ALA A 98 -5.40 -6.96 12.75
N THR A 99 -6.65 -7.13 13.16
CA THR A 99 -7.37 -8.41 12.99
C THR A 99 -8.13 -8.49 11.68
N LYS A 100 -8.44 -7.34 11.07
CA LYS A 100 -9.19 -7.25 9.81
C LYS A 100 -8.59 -6.22 8.86
N PRO A 101 -8.58 -6.49 7.55
CA PRO A 101 -8.29 -5.47 6.55
C PRO A 101 -9.46 -4.49 6.44
N VAL A 102 -9.18 -3.30 5.93
CA VAL A 102 -10.16 -2.24 5.71
C VAL A 102 -10.02 -1.66 4.30
N ILE A 103 -11.06 -0.97 3.86
CA ILE A 103 -10.95 0.00 2.77
C ILE A 103 -10.84 1.39 3.41
N PHE A 104 -9.86 2.18 3.01
CA PHE A 104 -9.78 3.59 3.38
C PHE A 104 -10.08 4.49 2.18
N VAL A 105 -10.51 5.72 2.48
CA VAL A 105 -10.66 6.80 1.51
C VAL A 105 -9.77 7.95 1.94
N TRP A 106 -8.85 8.33 1.07
CA TRP A 106 -7.93 9.44 1.23
C TRP A 106 -8.38 10.61 0.36
N ASP A 107 -8.45 11.81 0.95
CA ASP A 107 -8.71 13.05 0.23
C ASP A 107 -7.37 13.73 -0.10
N ILE A 108 -7.05 13.82 -1.38
CA ILE A 108 -5.75 14.35 -1.85
C ILE A 108 -5.61 15.83 -1.48
N ALA A 109 -6.67 16.62 -1.63
CA ALA A 109 -6.65 18.06 -1.36
C ALA A 109 -6.50 18.36 0.14
N LYS A 110 -7.16 17.57 1.00
CA LYS A 110 -7.05 17.72 2.46
C LYS A 110 -5.83 17.04 3.05
N LYS A 111 -5.21 16.11 2.30
CA LYS A 111 -4.07 15.29 2.74
C LYS A 111 -4.40 14.51 4.01
N GLU A 112 -5.59 13.91 4.04
CA GLU A 112 -6.05 13.12 5.18
C GLU A 112 -6.94 11.94 4.75
N LYS A 113 -6.99 10.93 5.61
CA LYS A 113 -7.98 9.85 5.51
C LYS A 113 -9.33 10.39 5.98
N VAL A 114 -10.31 10.40 5.09
CA VAL A 114 -11.67 10.87 5.37
C VAL A 114 -12.64 9.73 5.71
N LYS A 115 -12.27 8.48 5.41
CA LYS A 115 -13.08 7.31 5.77
C LYS A 115 -12.23 6.07 5.95
N GLU A 116 -12.67 5.21 6.87
CA GLU A 116 -12.22 3.83 7.02
C GLU A 116 -13.46 2.94 7.08
N ILE A 117 -13.43 1.83 6.34
CA ILE A 117 -14.56 0.92 6.17
C ILE A 117 -14.05 -0.48 6.48
N GLU A 118 -14.45 -1.01 7.63
CA GLU A 118 -14.34 -2.44 7.89
C GLU A 118 -15.30 -3.19 6.97
N ILE A 119 -14.80 -4.24 6.31
CA ILE A 119 -15.64 -4.99 5.39
C ILE A 119 -16.40 -6.06 6.19
N PRO A 120 -17.74 -6.11 6.11
CA PRO A 120 -18.57 -6.94 7.00
C PRO A 120 -18.68 -8.38 6.50
N PHE A 121 -17.60 -8.97 5.98
CA PHE A 121 -17.57 -10.39 5.69
C PHE A 121 -16.90 -11.16 6.82
N GLU A 122 -17.58 -12.19 7.28
CA GLU A 122 -16.93 -13.24 8.05
C GLU A 122 -16.00 -14.04 7.14
N SER A 123 -14.92 -14.56 7.71
CA SER A 123 -14.06 -15.50 7.00
C SER A 123 -14.90 -16.65 6.44
N ILE A 124 -14.92 -16.81 5.12
CA ILE A 124 -15.48 -18.01 4.50
C ILE A 124 -14.60 -19.16 4.97
N GLN A 125 -15.13 -20.03 5.84
CA GLN A 125 -14.40 -21.21 6.25
C GLN A 125 -14.15 -22.05 5.00
N ARG A 126 -12.86 -22.24 4.67
CA ARG A 126 -12.47 -23.15 3.60
C ARG A 126 -12.94 -24.55 4.04
N ASN A 127 -13.82 -25.18 3.29
CA ASN A 127 -14.16 -26.58 3.54
C ASN A 127 -12.88 -27.39 3.40
N THR A 128 -12.41 -27.99 4.49
CA THR A 128 -11.19 -28.83 4.50
C THR A 128 -11.35 -30.13 3.72
N ASN A 129 -12.53 -30.37 3.12
CA ASN A 129 -12.83 -31.49 2.25
C ASN A 129 -12.54 -31.21 0.76
N ASP A 130 -12.14 -30.00 0.37
CA ASP A 130 -11.73 -29.72 -1.01
C ASP A 130 -10.33 -30.30 -1.27
N GLN A 131 -10.31 -31.53 -1.80
CA GLN A 131 -9.11 -32.27 -2.20
C GLN A 131 -8.50 -31.62 -3.46
N TRP A 132 -7.68 -30.58 -3.30
CA TRP A 132 -6.78 -30.10 -4.36
C TRP A 132 -5.43 -30.83 -4.25
N SER A 133 -5.38 -32.10 -4.62
CA SER A 133 -4.15 -32.91 -4.65
C SER A 133 -3.42 -32.94 -5.99
N ASP A 134 -4.01 -32.42 -7.07
CA ASP A 134 -3.62 -32.84 -8.43
C ASP A 134 -2.82 -31.80 -9.25
N PHE A 135 -2.21 -30.82 -8.60
CA PHE A 135 -1.24 -29.93 -9.25
C PHE A 135 0.07 -29.89 -8.47
N ARG A 136 0.91 -30.89 -8.70
CA ARG A 136 2.36 -30.83 -8.53
C ARG A 136 3.02 -31.16 -9.85
#